data_AF-A0A9Q0XRR4-F1
#
_entry.id   AF-A0A9Q0XRR4-F1
#
_cell.length_a   1.000
_cell.length_b   1.000
_cell.length_c   1.000
_cell.angle_alpha   90.00
_cell.angle_beta   90.00
_cell.angle_gamma   90.00
#
_symmetry.space_group_name_H-M   'P 1'
#
loop_
_entity.id
_entity.type
_entity.pdbx_description
1 polymer ?
#
loop_
_entity_poly.entity_id
_entity_poly.type
_entity_poly.pdbx_seq_one_letter_code
_entity_poly.pdbx_strand_id
1 'polypeptide(L)'
;MVEATESQRSNDQKSQILTHNNSSNEITWTAFCDMVASSVREILSITGSGCYMDKQAWLWIKQAQEKVQAKKRAIKRWQADKTDANQQDYVTAKQATKSAIPRVRVKHYQDLYNCAKRRRNFNS
;
A
#
# COMPACT_ATOMS: atom_id res chain seq x y z
N MET A 1 10.36 -30.46 54.12
CA MET A 1 9.75 -29.13 53.87
C MET A 1 10.76 -28.12 53.31
N VAL A 2 11.84 -28.56 52.64
CA VAL A 2 12.90 -27.69 52.06
C VAL A 2 12.94 -27.81 50.52
N GLU A 3 12.47 -28.93 49.95
CA GLU A 3 12.50 -29.17 48.50
C GLU A 3 11.51 -28.30 47.69
N ALA A 4 10.43 -27.81 48.31
CA ALA A 4 9.44 -26.97 47.62
C ALA A 4 9.99 -25.58 47.26
N THR A 5 10.86 -25.02 48.11
CA THR A 5 11.39 -23.66 47.92
C THR A 5 12.53 -23.60 46.89
N GLU A 6 13.33 -24.65 46.76
CA GLU A 6 14.35 -24.77 45.70
C GLU A 6 13.74 -24.93 44.31
N SER A 7 12.64 -25.68 44.21
CA SER A 7 11.92 -25.89 42.95
C SER A 7 11.28 -24.58 42.44
N GLN A 8 10.75 -23.75 43.34
CA GLN A 8 10.24 -22.42 42.99
C GLN A 8 11.36 -21.46 42.57
N ARG A 9 12.50 -21.46 43.27
CA ARG A 9 13.66 -20.61 42.92
C ARG A 9 14.26 -20.96 41.56
N SER A 10 14.30 -22.23 41.20
CA SER A 10 14.75 -22.71 39.88
C SER A 10 13.83 -22.26 38.74
N ASN A 11 12.51 -22.27 38.97
CA ASN A 11 11.54 -21.80 37.98
C ASN A 11 11.57 -20.28 37.80
N ASP A 12 11.75 -19.51 38.87
CA ASP A 12 11.89 -18.05 38.79
C ASP A 12 13.16 -17.65 38.03
N GLN A 13 14.28 -18.37 38.26
CA GLN A 13 15.51 -18.16 37.51
C GLN A 13 15.36 -18.50 36.02
N LYS A 14 14.67 -19.59 35.67
CA LYS A 14 14.36 -19.93 34.27
C LYS A 14 13.52 -18.85 33.60
N SER A 15 12.49 -18.34 34.29
CA SER A 15 11.62 -17.28 33.78
C SER A 15 12.38 -15.98 33.48
N GLN A 16 13.31 -15.58 34.36
CA GLN A 16 14.15 -14.40 34.14
C GLN A 16 15.12 -14.55 32.96
N ILE A 17 15.71 -15.74 32.77
CA ILE A 17 16.61 -16.00 31.63
C ILE A 17 15.83 -15.97 30.31
N LEU A 18 14.62 -16.54 30.28
CA LEU A 18 13.75 -16.54 29.11
C LEU A 18 13.34 -15.12 28.68
N THR A 19 13.00 -14.24 29.63
CA THR A 19 12.63 -12.85 29.31
C THR A 19 13.82 -12.01 28.86
N HIS A 20 15.00 -12.20 29.48
CA HIS A 20 16.23 -11.52 29.07
C HIS A 20 16.66 -11.93 27.65
N ASN A 21 16.60 -13.22 27.33
CA ASN A 21 16.95 -13.73 26.01
C ASN A 21 15.96 -13.28 24.93
N ASN A 22 14.66 -13.26 25.22
CA ASN A 22 13.66 -12.72 24.28
C ASN A 22 13.88 -11.23 24.04
N SER A 23 14.14 -10.43 25.08
CA SER A 23 14.47 -9.02 24.91
C SER A 23 15.76 -8.80 24.13
N SER A 24 16.79 -9.63 24.35
CA SER A 24 18.06 -9.55 23.62
C SER A 24 17.89 -9.91 22.15
N ASN A 25 17.10 -10.95 21.84
CA ASN A 25 16.75 -11.38 20.49
C ASN A 25 15.94 -10.32 19.74
N GLU A 26 14.98 -9.66 20.41
CA GLU A 26 14.22 -8.54 19.83
C GLU A 26 15.14 -7.34 19.52
N ILE A 27 16.08 -7.02 20.41
CA ILE A 27 17.07 -5.95 20.19
C ILE A 27 18.01 -6.29 19.02
N THR A 28 18.44 -7.55 18.89
CA THR A 28 19.30 -7.97 17.78
C THR A 28 18.54 -8.03 16.45
N TRP A 29 17.28 -8.47 16.45
CA TRP A 29 16.44 -8.49 15.26
C TRP A 29 16.11 -7.10 14.77
N THR A 30 15.77 -6.18 15.67
CA THR A 30 15.52 -4.77 15.34
C THR A 30 16.78 -4.09 14.80
N ALA A 31 17.94 -4.28 15.44
CA ALA A 31 19.21 -3.77 14.94
C ALA A 31 19.57 -4.33 13.55
N PHE A 32 19.31 -5.61 13.29
CA PHE A 32 19.50 -6.22 11.98
C PHE A 32 18.56 -5.62 10.92
N CYS A 33 17.28 -5.45 11.27
CA CYS A 33 16.30 -4.80 10.40
C CYS A 33 16.70 -3.37 10.05
N ASP A 34 17.20 -2.61 11.04
CA ASP A 34 17.67 -1.23 10.86
C ASP A 34 18.93 -1.16 9.99
N MET A 35 19.85 -2.11 10.13
CA MET A 35 21.03 -2.22 9.29
C MET A 35 20.64 -2.50 7.83
N VAL A 36 19.78 -3.50 7.60
CA VAL A 36 19.27 -3.81 6.25
C VAL A 36 18.53 -2.62 5.66
N ALA A 37 17.65 -1.97 6.43
CA ALA A 37 16.94 -0.78 5.98
C ALA A 37 17.90 0.37 5.63
N SER A 38 18.98 0.54 6.40
CA SER A 38 20.00 1.56 6.15
C SER A 38 20.83 1.25 4.91
N SER A 39 21.31 0.01 4.75
CA SER A 39 22.03 -0.41 3.55
C SER A 39 21.16 -0.33 2.30
N VAL A 40 19.88 -0.71 2.39
CA VAL A 40 18.92 -0.55 1.30
C VAL A 40 18.72 0.93 0.97
N ARG A 41 18.61 1.82 1.96
CA ARG A 41 18.47 3.28 1.74
C ARG A 41 19.72 3.88 1.10
N GLU A 42 20.90 3.41 1.50
CA GLU A 42 22.21 3.81 0.97
C GLU A 42 22.37 3.36 -0.50
N ILE A 43 22.20 2.05 -0.75
CA ILE A 43 22.26 1.46 -2.10
C ILE A 43 21.22 2.10 -3.02
N LEU A 44 20.01 2.33 -2.53
CA LEU A 44 18.93 2.95 -3.32
C LEU A 44 18.98 4.48 -3.33
N SER A 45 19.94 5.12 -2.64
CA SER A 45 20.10 6.58 -2.50
C SER A 45 18.76 7.31 -2.33
N ILE A 46 17.92 6.82 -1.42
CA ILE A 46 16.61 7.46 -1.12
C ILE A 46 16.87 8.60 -0.13
N THR A 47 17.47 9.68 -0.61
CA THR A 47 17.41 10.99 0.06
C THR A 47 16.20 11.74 -0.50
N GLY A 48 15.17 11.86 0.34
CA GLY A 48 13.91 12.50 0.00
C GLY A 48 12.86 11.49 -0.47
N SER A 49 11.82 11.34 0.36
CA SER A 49 10.53 10.67 0.08
C SER A 49 10.50 9.91 -1.24
N GLY A 50 10.86 8.62 -1.19
CA GLY A 50 10.59 7.70 -2.28
C GLY A 50 9.14 7.90 -2.70
N CYS A 51 8.96 8.40 -3.93
CA CYS A 51 7.74 8.94 -4.52
C CYS A 51 6.51 8.45 -3.76
N TYR A 52 6.01 9.27 -2.82
CA TYR A 52 4.94 8.87 -1.89
C TYR A 52 3.80 8.32 -2.74
N MET A 53 3.69 6.99 -2.75
CA MET A 53 2.62 6.30 -3.45
C MET A 53 1.39 6.54 -2.61
N ASP A 54 0.71 7.63 -2.91
CA ASP A 54 -0.64 7.79 -2.47
C ASP A 54 -1.44 6.64 -3.11
N LYS A 55 -1.65 5.57 -2.35
CA LYS A 55 -2.50 4.45 -2.74
C LYS A 55 -3.92 4.94 -3.06
N GLN A 56 -4.26 6.19 -2.68
CA GLN A 56 -5.50 6.91 -2.99
C GLN A 56 -5.43 7.75 -4.28
N ALA A 57 -4.29 7.85 -4.98
CA ALA A 57 -4.17 8.67 -6.19
C ALA A 57 -5.15 8.25 -7.30
N TRP A 58 -5.63 7.00 -7.26
CA TRP A 58 -6.58 6.46 -8.24
C TRP A 58 -8.03 6.93 -8.00
N LEU A 59 -8.35 7.47 -6.83
CA LEU A 59 -9.66 8.09 -6.56
C LEU A 59 -9.78 9.51 -7.14
N TRP A 60 -8.67 10.15 -7.53
CA TRP A 60 -8.64 11.60 -7.82
C TRP A 60 -8.30 12.00 -9.26
N ILE A 61 -8.03 11.06 -10.18
CA ILE A 61 -7.80 11.46 -11.58
C ILE A 61 -9.12 11.91 -12.18
N LYS A 62 -9.25 13.23 -12.44
CA LYS A 62 -10.46 13.90 -12.97
C LYS A 62 -11.14 13.11 -14.09
N GLN A 63 -10.35 12.54 -15.01
CA GLN A 63 -10.86 11.75 -16.14
C GLN A 63 -11.59 10.46 -15.71
N ALA A 64 -11.07 9.73 -14.71
CA ALA A 64 -11.76 8.55 -14.19
C ALA A 64 -13.00 8.95 -13.38
N GLN A 65 -12.91 10.04 -12.62
CA GLN A 65 -14.00 10.58 -11.82
C GLN A 65 -15.18 11.04 -12.68
N GLU A 66 -14.93 11.77 -13.77
CA GLU A 66 -15.96 12.22 -14.71
C GLU A 66 -16.73 11.04 -15.31
N LYS A 67 -16.03 9.97 -15.69
CA LYS A 67 -16.66 8.76 -16.24
C LYS A 67 -17.47 8.00 -15.18
N VAL A 68 -16.94 7.88 -13.96
CA VAL A 68 -17.67 7.29 -12.82
C VAL A 68 -18.91 8.13 -12.46
N GLN A 69 -18.82 9.45 -12.50
CA GLN A 69 -19.96 10.35 -12.27
C GLN A 69 -21.00 10.22 -13.38
N ALA A 70 -20.59 10.15 -14.65
CA ALA A 70 -21.50 9.91 -15.77
C ALA A 70 -22.25 8.58 -15.61
N LYS A 71 -21.56 7.50 -15.24
CA LYS A 71 -22.18 6.21 -14.91
C LYS A 71 -23.19 6.34 -13.75
N LYS A 72 -22.83 7.06 -12.67
CA LYS A 72 -23.72 7.32 -11.52
C LYS A 72 -24.96 8.13 -11.90
N ARG A 73 -24.85 9.08 -12.82
CA ARG A 73 -26.00 9.84 -13.34
C ARG A 73 -26.91 8.94 -14.18
N ALA A 74 -26.32 8.11 -15.05
CA ALA A 74 -27.08 7.20 -15.91
C ALA A 74 -27.86 6.14 -15.11
N ILE A 75 -27.27 5.55 -14.07
CA ILE A 75 -28.00 4.59 -13.22
C ILE A 75 -29.16 5.26 -12.46
N LYS A 76 -28.98 6.50 -11.99
CA LYS A 76 -30.06 7.26 -11.33
C LYS A 76 -31.23 7.53 -12.30
N ARG A 77 -30.93 7.92 -13.54
CA ARG A 77 -31.95 8.13 -14.58
C ARG A 77 -32.69 6.83 -14.93
N TRP A 78 -31.94 5.74 -15.12
CA TRP A 78 -32.54 4.44 -15.38
C TRP A 78 -33.41 3.94 -14.22
N GLN A 79 -33.00 4.18 -12.97
CA GLN A 79 -33.81 3.82 -11.80
C GLN A 79 -35.12 4.62 -11.70
N ALA A 80 -35.13 5.87 -12.18
CA ALA A 80 -36.32 6.73 -12.17
C ALA A 80 -37.33 6.32 -13.25
N ASP A 81 -36.89 6.22 -14.52
CA ASP A 81 -37.82 6.05 -15.64
C ASP A 81 -37.96 4.59 -16.10
N LYS A 82 -37.03 3.71 -15.70
CA LYS A 82 -36.94 2.27 -16.06
C LYS A 82 -37.10 1.97 -17.56
N THR A 83 -36.80 2.93 -18.42
CA THR A 83 -36.92 2.82 -19.87
C THR A 83 -35.68 2.16 -20.50
N ASP A 84 -35.87 1.42 -21.59
CA ASP A 84 -34.80 0.73 -22.32
C ASP A 84 -33.73 1.69 -22.87
N ALA A 85 -34.12 2.91 -23.28
CA ALA A 85 -33.19 3.94 -23.71
C ALA A 85 -32.20 4.33 -22.59
N ASN A 86 -32.71 4.55 -21.37
CA ASN A 86 -31.89 4.87 -20.21
C ASN A 86 -31.01 3.69 -19.76
N GLN A 87 -31.46 2.46 -20.01
CA GLN A 87 -30.66 1.26 -19.78
C GLN A 87 -29.45 1.22 -20.71
N GLN A 88 -29.66 1.50 -22.00
CA GLN A 88 -28.59 1.52 -23.00
C GLN A 88 -27.57 2.62 -22.73
N ASP A 89 -28.02 3.79 -22.28
CA ASP A 89 -27.15 4.88 -21.83
C ASP A 89 -26.29 4.47 -20.63
N TYR A 90 -26.87 3.77 -19.65
CA TYR A 90 -26.11 3.23 -18.52
C TYR A 90 -25.07 2.20 -18.95
N VAL A 91 -25.42 1.27 -19.83
CA VAL A 91 -24.49 0.24 -20.33
C VAL A 91 -23.30 0.90 -21.05
N THR A 92 -23.58 1.88 -21.89
CA THR A 92 -22.55 2.65 -22.62
C THR A 92 -21.63 3.41 -21.65
N ALA A 93 -22.20 4.11 -20.67
CA ALA A 93 -21.43 4.83 -19.65
C ALA A 93 -20.61 3.88 -18.75
N LYS A 94 -21.15 2.70 -18.43
CA LYS A 94 -20.46 1.66 -17.67
C LYS A 94 -19.26 1.13 -18.45
N GLN A 95 -19.42 0.83 -19.73
CA GLN A 95 -18.33 0.34 -20.57
C GLN A 95 -17.25 1.41 -20.76
N ALA A 96 -17.64 2.66 -21.01
CA ALA A 96 -16.71 3.79 -21.09
C ALA A 96 -15.86 3.95 -19.81
N THR A 97 -16.48 3.77 -18.65
CA THR A 97 -15.78 3.79 -17.35
C THR A 97 -14.81 2.62 -17.21
N LYS A 98 -15.26 1.40 -17.53
CA LYS A 98 -14.46 0.17 -17.43
C LYS A 98 -13.22 0.22 -18.31
N SER A 99 -13.29 0.85 -19.48
CA SER A 99 -12.15 1.02 -20.38
C SER A 99 -11.27 2.23 -20.04
N ALA A 100 -11.83 3.29 -19.45
CA ALA A 100 -11.07 4.48 -19.06
C ALA A 100 -10.12 4.23 -17.89
N ILE A 101 -10.56 3.48 -16.87
CA ILE A 101 -9.78 3.23 -15.65
C ILE A 101 -8.42 2.55 -15.95
N PRO A 102 -8.35 1.45 -16.72
CA PRO A 102 -7.08 0.83 -17.07
C PRO A 102 -6.17 1.75 -17.88
N ARG A 103 -6.71 2.55 -18.80
CA ARG A 103 -5.93 3.49 -19.61
C ARG A 103 -5.27 4.56 -18.76
N VAL A 104 -6.04 5.14 -17.86
CA VAL A 104 -5.53 6.11 -16.88
C VAL A 104 -4.47 5.47 -15.98
N ARG A 105 -4.70 4.23 -15.53
CA ARG A 105 -3.74 3.46 -14.73
C ARG A 105 -2.42 3.25 -15.47
N VAL A 106 -2.46 2.75 -16.70
CA VAL A 106 -1.27 2.51 -17.52
C VAL A 106 -0.48 3.81 -17.71
N LYS A 107 -1.14 4.90 -18.09
CA LYS A 107 -0.50 6.20 -18.29
C LYS A 107 0.21 6.69 -17.02
N HIS A 108 -0.46 6.60 -15.86
CA HIS A 108 0.14 7.02 -14.60
C HIS A 108 1.39 6.21 -14.23
N TYR A 109 1.35 4.88 -14.38
CA TYR A 109 2.53 4.04 -14.13
C TYR A 109 3.66 4.28 -15.13
N GLN A 110 3.35 4.57 -16.39
CA GLN A 110 4.34 4.98 -17.38
C GLN A 110 5.00 6.30 -16.99
N ASP A 111 4.23 7.30 -16.56
CA ASP A 111 4.75 8.59 -16.11
C ASP A 111 5.69 8.43 -14.89
N LEU A 112 5.31 7.57 -13.93
CA LEU A 112 6.15 7.22 -12.78
C LEU A 112 7.45 6.54 -13.19
N TYR A 113 7.37 5.55 -14.08
CA TYR A 113 8.56 4.86 -14.59
C TYR A 113 9.50 5.81 -15.33
N ASN A 114 8.94 6.71 -16.13
CA ASN A 114 9.70 7.74 -16.85
C ASN A 114 10.35 8.75 -15.90
N CYS A 115 9.69 9.09 -14.79
CA CYS A 115 10.26 9.94 -13.74
C CYS A 115 11.44 9.24 -13.05
N ALA A 116 11.28 7.97 -12.66
CA ALA A 116 12.34 7.16 -12.06
C ALA A 116 13.54 6.97 -13.02
N LYS A 117 13.27 6.72 -14.31
CA LYS A 117 14.31 6.60 -15.35
C LYS A 117 15.07 7.92 -15.55
N ARG A 118 14.37 9.05 -15.60
CA ARG A 118 15.00 10.38 -15.71
C ARG A 118 15.95 10.66 -14.54
N ARG A 119 15.55 10.32 -13.32
CA ARG A 119 16.39 10.50 -12.12
C ARG A 119 17.66 9.66 -12.17
N ARG A 120 17.58 8.40 -12.64
CA ARG A 120 18.74 7.53 -12.81
C ARG A 120 19.75 8.08 -13.82
N ASN A 121 19.27 8.62 -14.94
CA ASN A 121 20.11 9.19 -15.98
C ASN A 121 20.78 10.52 -15.58
N PHE A 122 20.32 11.19 -14.51
CA PHE A 122 20.88 12.46 -14.02
C PHE A 122 21.99 12.26 -12.97
N ASN A 123 22.05 11.08 -12.36
CA ASN A 123 23.05 10.71 -11.34
C ASN A 123 24.18 9.83 -11.90
N SER A 124 24.22 9.62 -13.22
CA SER A 124 25.24 8.85 -13.93
C SER A 124 26.10 9.76 -14.78
#